data_AF-A0A7Y9EEM6-F1
#
_entry.id   AF-A0A7Y9EEM6-F1
#
_cell.length_a   1.000
_cell.length_b   1.000
_cell.length_c   1.000
_cell.angle_alpha   90.00
_cell.angle_beta   90.00
_cell.angle_gamma   90.00
#
_symmetry.space_group_name_H-M   'P 1'
#
loop_
_entity.id
_entity.type
_entity.pdbx_description
1 polymer ?
#
loop_
_entity_poly.entity_id
_entity_poly.type
_entity_poly.pdbx_seq_one_letter_code
_entity_poly.pdbx_strand_id
1 'polypeptide(L)'
;MTEVRGGPRHGGGFEHGFDRVSLGDLGKRHPNQAPRIPKYYKLKELLVELIQSLPAGSPLPPERTLAEKYETSRTTVRQALAELVVEGRLQRIQGKGTFVAKPKVAQELQLVSYTEDMRHHGLRPETRILEAGYVSADERLATLLCIRPGGRVLRIHRLRLADGEPMSIDTSHLPARRFPGLRRELPRHHSLYETLATAYDVHLTEAEETIETVLATPHDAQLLGVDVGLPMLLLSRHAFDTTGQPVEWAQSLYRGDRYKFITRLSR
;
A
#
# COMPACT_ATOMS: atom_id res chain seq x y z
N MET A 1 -57.21 43.88 -43.80
CA MET A 1 -56.50 44.88 -44.63
C MET A 1 -55.02 44.77 -44.26
N THR A 2 -54.09 44.29 -45.06
CA THR A 2 -54.09 43.93 -46.49
C THR A 2 -52.90 42.98 -46.70
N GLU A 3 -53.15 41.82 -47.33
CA GLU A 3 -52.14 40.94 -47.93
C GLU A 3 -51.61 41.55 -49.24
N VAL A 4 -50.42 41.12 -49.70
CA VAL A 4 -50.04 40.65 -51.07
C VAL A 4 -48.52 40.37 -51.00
N ARG A 5 -48.03 39.12 -50.96
CA ARG A 5 -47.89 38.04 -51.98
C ARG A 5 -46.68 38.16 -52.94
N GLY A 6 -45.93 37.05 -53.03
CA GLY A 6 -45.06 36.65 -54.15
C GLY A 6 -44.33 35.32 -53.90
N GLY A 7 -44.84 34.19 -54.43
CA GLY A 7 -44.17 32.85 -54.48
C GLY A 7 -43.30 32.67 -55.75
N PRO A 8 -42.99 31.44 -56.29
CA PRO A 8 -43.44 30.07 -55.95
C PRO A 8 -42.40 28.88 -56.05
N ARG A 9 -42.79 27.71 -55.49
CA ARG A 9 -42.69 26.26 -55.89
C ARG A 9 -41.40 25.54 -56.38
N HIS A 10 -41.10 24.40 -55.72
CA HIS A 10 -40.87 22.99 -56.18
C HIS A 10 -39.91 22.28 -55.19
N GLY A 11 -39.96 21.00 -54.80
CA GLY A 11 -40.69 19.76 -55.13
C GLY A 11 -39.85 18.56 -54.60
N GLY A 12 -40.50 17.45 -54.20
CA GLY A 12 -39.87 16.16 -53.79
C GLY A 12 -40.06 15.85 -52.29
N GLY A 13 -40.91 14.90 -51.87
CA GLY A 13 -40.73 13.44 -52.00
C GLY A 13 -39.75 12.99 -50.90
N PHE A 14 -40.12 12.21 -49.87
CA PHE A 14 -40.21 10.74 -49.92
C PHE A 14 -41.06 10.16 -48.76
N GLU A 15 -41.83 9.13 -49.11
CA GLU A 15 -42.58 8.22 -48.24
C GLU A 15 -41.71 7.09 -47.64
N HIS A 16 -42.19 6.57 -46.50
CA HIS A 16 -42.19 5.18 -45.99
C HIS A 16 -41.00 4.22 -46.14
N GLY A 17 -40.72 3.48 -45.05
CA GLY A 17 -40.24 2.10 -45.17
C GLY A 17 -39.52 1.55 -43.96
N PHE A 18 -40.22 0.79 -43.12
CA PHE A 18 -39.60 -0.16 -42.21
C PHE A 18 -38.90 -1.25 -43.04
N ASP A 19 -37.58 -1.30 -43.01
CA ASP A 19 -36.82 -2.43 -43.57
C ASP A 19 -36.23 -3.31 -42.46
N ARG A 20 -36.60 -4.58 -42.54
CA ARG A 20 -36.09 -5.70 -41.76
C ARG A 20 -34.57 -5.80 -41.96
N VAL A 21 -33.80 -5.55 -40.91
CA VAL A 21 -32.38 -5.94 -40.92
C VAL A 21 -32.30 -7.47 -40.84
N SER A 22 -31.75 -8.03 -41.92
CA SER A 22 -31.50 -9.45 -42.14
C SER A 22 -30.65 -10.07 -41.02
N LEU A 23 -31.10 -11.22 -40.48
CA LEU A 23 -30.27 -12.13 -39.68
C LEU A 23 -29.19 -12.73 -40.58
N GLY A 24 -28.09 -12.00 -40.77
CA GLY A 24 -27.06 -12.39 -41.73
C GLY A 24 -25.69 -11.82 -41.42
N ASP A 25 -25.30 -11.69 -40.15
CA ASP A 25 -23.87 -11.66 -39.80
C ASP A 25 -23.62 -11.92 -38.30
N LEU A 26 -24.13 -13.04 -37.79
CA LEU A 26 -23.62 -13.60 -36.53
C LEU A 26 -22.20 -14.11 -36.79
N GLY A 27 -21.24 -13.19 -36.63
CA GLY A 27 -19.81 -13.45 -36.66
C GLY A 27 -19.49 -14.75 -35.92
N LYS A 28 -18.88 -15.66 -36.68
CA LYS A 28 -18.43 -16.99 -36.27
C LYS A 28 -17.72 -16.91 -34.91
N ARG A 29 -18.40 -17.33 -33.84
CA ARG A 29 -17.74 -17.62 -32.56
C ARG A 29 -16.91 -18.88 -32.75
N HIS A 30 -15.58 -18.73 -32.81
CA HIS A 30 -14.68 -19.86 -32.75
C HIS A 30 -14.83 -20.57 -31.39
N PRO A 31 -15.10 -21.89 -31.38
CA PRO A 31 -15.24 -22.63 -30.14
C PRO A 31 -13.85 -22.95 -29.56
N ASN A 32 -13.71 -22.73 -28.26
CA ASN A 32 -12.79 -23.46 -27.39
C ASN A 32 -11.28 -23.35 -27.70
N GLN A 33 -10.69 -22.16 -27.59
CA GLN A 33 -9.26 -22.04 -27.29
C GLN A 33 -9.11 -21.81 -25.79
N ALA A 34 -8.49 -22.77 -25.08
CA ALA A 34 -8.04 -22.56 -23.72
C ALA A 34 -7.23 -21.25 -23.65
N PRO A 35 -7.42 -20.41 -22.62
CA PRO A 35 -6.75 -19.11 -22.55
C PRO A 35 -5.25 -19.30 -22.69
N ARG A 36 -4.65 -18.70 -23.73
CA ARG A 36 -3.24 -18.85 -24.03
C ARG A 36 -2.44 -18.17 -22.92
N ILE A 37 -1.76 -18.96 -22.09
CA ILE A 37 -0.96 -18.47 -20.96
C ILE A 37 0.04 -17.40 -21.46
N PRO A 38 0.03 -16.18 -20.87
CA PRO A 38 0.95 -15.12 -21.26
C PRO A 38 2.42 -15.52 -21.10
N LYS A 39 3.29 -15.01 -21.99
CA LYS A 39 4.73 -15.33 -21.95
C LYS A 39 5.39 -14.95 -20.61
N TYR A 40 4.98 -13.84 -20.01
CA TYR A 40 5.54 -13.40 -18.71
C TYR A 40 5.18 -14.40 -17.60
N TYR A 41 3.98 -14.99 -17.65
CA TYR A 41 3.52 -15.92 -16.63
C TYR A 41 4.31 -17.23 -16.71
N LYS A 42 4.53 -17.76 -17.92
CA LYS A 42 5.41 -18.92 -18.12
C LYS A 42 6.84 -18.66 -17.64
N LEU A 43 7.38 -17.48 -17.95
CA LEU A 43 8.70 -17.10 -17.46
C LEU A 43 8.75 -17.01 -15.93
N LYS A 44 7.70 -16.45 -15.32
CA LYS A 44 7.57 -16.35 -13.87
C LYS A 44 7.62 -17.72 -13.21
N GLU A 45 6.91 -18.72 -13.73
CA GLU A 45 6.98 -20.11 -13.22
C GLU A 45 8.40 -20.67 -13.28
N LEU A 46 9.11 -20.50 -14.40
CA LEU A 46 10.52 -20.90 -14.53
C LEU A 46 11.44 -20.18 -13.54
N LEU A 47 11.17 -18.89 -13.28
CA LEU A 47 11.92 -18.11 -12.29
C LEU A 47 11.62 -18.57 -10.86
N VAL A 48 10.39 -19.00 -10.55
CA VAL A 48 10.05 -19.59 -9.24
C VAL A 48 10.85 -20.87 -9.00
N GLU A 49 10.94 -21.76 -9.99
CA GLU A 49 11.76 -22.97 -9.91
C GLU A 49 13.25 -22.64 -9.72
N LEU A 50 13.77 -21.67 -10.49
CA LEU A 50 15.15 -21.22 -10.37
C LEU A 50 15.48 -20.77 -8.93
N ILE A 51 14.65 -19.90 -8.36
CA ILE A 51 14.94 -19.31 -7.04
C ILE A 51 14.73 -20.26 -5.87
N GLN A 52 13.98 -21.36 -6.04
CA GLN A 52 13.84 -22.39 -5.00
C GLN A 52 15.18 -23.02 -4.61
N SER A 53 16.12 -23.08 -5.56
CA SER A 53 17.47 -23.64 -5.35
C SER A 53 18.49 -22.62 -4.85
N LEU A 54 18.10 -21.34 -4.71
CA LEU A 54 19.00 -20.25 -4.36
C LEU A 54 18.72 -19.77 -2.92
N PRO A 55 19.75 -19.53 -2.10
CA PRO A 55 19.56 -18.94 -0.78
C PRO A 55 19.05 -17.50 -0.89
N ALA A 56 18.36 -17.04 0.17
CA ALA A 56 17.96 -15.64 0.27
C ALA A 56 19.19 -14.71 0.17
N GLY A 57 19.05 -13.61 -0.58
CA GLY A 57 20.14 -12.69 -0.89
C GLY A 57 20.96 -13.06 -2.11
N SER A 58 20.74 -14.21 -2.76
CA SER A 58 21.40 -14.54 -4.03
C SER A 58 21.00 -13.56 -5.14
N PRO A 59 21.96 -13.02 -5.92
CA PRO A 59 21.66 -12.16 -7.05
C PRO A 59 21.04 -12.95 -8.19
N LEU A 60 20.05 -12.37 -8.86
CA LEU A 60 19.56 -12.87 -10.15
C LEU A 60 20.41 -12.31 -11.29
N PRO A 61 20.49 -13.04 -12.43
CA PRO A 61 21.06 -12.48 -13.64
C PRO A 61 20.34 -11.19 -14.07
N PRO A 62 21.04 -10.22 -14.70
CA PRO A 62 20.41 -9.00 -15.19
C PRO A 62 19.26 -9.27 -16.17
N GLU A 63 18.31 -8.32 -16.27
CA GLU A 63 17.14 -8.44 -17.17
C GLU A 63 17.51 -8.80 -18.61
N ARG A 64 18.64 -8.27 -19.10
CA ARG A 64 19.16 -8.56 -20.44
C ARG A 64 19.57 -10.04 -20.58
N THR A 65 20.33 -10.55 -19.64
CA THR A 65 20.78 -11.95 -19.63
C THR A 65 19.60 -12.92 -19.51
N LEU A 66 18.58 -12.58 -18.70
CA LEU A 66 17.36 -13.37 -18.61
C LEU A 66 16.57 -13.33 -19.93
N ALA A 67 16.48 -12.17 -20.58
CA ALA A 67 15.79 -12.04 -21.88
C ALA A 67 16.46 -12.89 -22.97
N GLU A 68 17.79 -12.89 -23.02
CA GLU A 68 18.60 -13.72 -23.93
C GLU A 68 18.43 -15.21 -23.60
N LYS A 69 18.58 -15.61 -22.33
CA LYS A 69 18.48 -17.02 -21.89
C LYS A 69 17.12 -17.65 -22.16
N TYR A 70 16.04 -16.90 -21.98
CA TYR A 70 14.66 -17.40 -22.11
C TYR A 70 13.98 -16.94 -23.41
N GLU A 71 14.75 -16.44 -24.38
CA GLU A 71 14.29 -16.05 -25.72
C GLU A 71 13.03 -15.19 -25.70
N THR A 72 13.03 -14.16 -24.85
CA THR A 72 11.85 -13.32 -24.61
C THR A 72 12.22 -11.85 -24.53
N SER A 73 11.21 -10.98 -24.58
CA SER A 73 11.46 -9.54 -24.52
C SER A 73 11.88 -9.10 -23.11
N ARG A 74 12.69 -8.04 -23.02
CA ARG A 74 13.02 -7.41 -21.73
C ARG A 74 11.78 -6.95 -20.96
N THR A 75 10.73 -6.52 -21.67
CA THR A 75 9.45 -6.14 -21.06
C THR A 75 8.77 -7.33 -20.38
N THR A 76 8.79 -8.50 -21.03
CA THR A 76 8.29 -9.76 -20.46
C THR A 76 9.03 -10.15 -19.19
N VAL A 77 10.38 -10.05 -19.22
CA VAL A 77 11.23 -10.32 -18.04
C VAL A 77 10.90 -9.35 -16.91
N ARG A 78 10.84 -8.06 -17.20
CA ARG A 78 10.55 -7.03 -16.21
C ARG A 78 9.20 -7.26 -15.53
N GLN A 79 8.16 -7.62 -16.29
CA GLN A 79 6.85 -7.93 -15.73
C GLN A 79 6.91 -9.15 -14.80
N ALA A 80 7.55 -10.25 -15.22
CA ALA A 80 7.68 -11.45 -14.40
C ALA A 80 8.45 -11.16 -13.09
N LEU A 81 9.55 -10.41 -13.17
CA LEU A 81 10.31 -10.00 -11.98
C LEU A 81 9.50 -9.08 -11.07
N ALA A 82 8.74 -8.12 -11.63
CA ALA A 82 7.92 -7.21 -10.85
C ALA A 82 6.85 -7.96 -10.03
N GLU A 83 6.17 -8.95 -10.62
CA GLU A 83 5.20 -9.76 -9.89
C GLU A 83 5.85 -10.57 -8.77
N LEU A 84 7.03 -11.16 -9.01
CA LEU A 84 7.77 -11.89 -7.98
C LEU A 84 8.28 -10.99 -6.85
N VAL A 85 8.54 -9.71 -7.13
CA VAL A 85 8.84 -8.71 -6.09
C VAL A 85 7.62 -8.44 -5.23
N VAL A 86 6.45 -8.20 -5.83
CA VAL A 86 5.20 -7.98 -5.09
C VAL A 86 4.82 -9.20 -4.23
N GLU A 87 5.05 -10.41 -4.75
CA GLU A 87 4.87 -11.65 -4.01
C GLU A 87 5.87 -11.84 -2.85
N GLY A 88 6.91 -11.01 -2.76
CA GLY A 88 7.99 -11.11 -1.78
C GLY A 88 8.89 -12.33 -1.98
N ARG A 89 8.96 -12.85 -3.21
CA ARG A 89 9.91 -13.91 -3.61
C ARG A 89 11.24 -13.33 -4.06
N LEU A 90 11.18 -12.14 -4.67
CA LEU A 90 12.33 -11.36 -5.07
C LEU A 90 12.33 -10.01 -4.35
N GLN A 91 13.50 -9.42 -4.23
CA GLN A 91 13.68 -8.06 -3.75
C GLN A 91 14.51 -7.30 -4.77
N ARG A 92 14.05 -6.11 -5.15
CA ARG A 92 14.86 -5.18 -5.94
C ARG A 92 15.56 -4.23 -5.00
N ILE A 93 16.87 -4.07 -5.20
CA ILE A 93 17.67 -3.07 -4.50
C ILE A 93 18.16 -2.09 -5.57
N GLN A 94 17.70 -0.84 -5.47
CA GLN A 94 18.05 0.20 -6.44
C GLN A 94 19.57 0.33 -6.57
N GLY A 95 20.05 0.38 -7.82
CA GLY A 95 21.47 0.43 -8.14
C GLY A 95 22.26 -0.87 -7.92
N LYS A 96 21.70 -1.91 -7.29
CA LYS A 96 22.40 -3.18 -7.05
C LYS A 96 21.84 -4.37 -7.84
N GLY A 97 20.55 -4.36 -8.16
CA GLY A 97 19.91 -5.40 -8.96
C GLY A 97 18.74 -6.08 -8.26
N THR A 98 18.43 -7.31 -8.68
CA THR A 98 17.35 -8.13 -8.14
C THR A 98 17.93 -9.35 -7.44
N PHE A 99 17.40 -9.67 -6.27
CA PHE A 99 17.91 -10.72 -5.39
C PHE A 99 16.76 -11.60 -4.92
N VAL A 100 17.06 -12.84 -4.52
CA VAL A 100 16.09 -13.70 -3.83
C VAL A 100 15.74 -13.04 -2.49
N ALA A 101 14.46 -12.82 -2.23
CA ALA A 101 14.03 -12.14 -1.02
C ALA A 101 14.15 -13.04 0.22
N LYS A 102 14.32 -12.40 1.38
CA LYS A 102 13.99 -13.06 2.65
C LYS A 102 12.47 -13.26 2.75
N PRO A 103 11.97 -14.24 3.51
CA PRO A 103 10.55 -14.37 3.79
C PRO A 103 9.93 -13.05 4.28
N LYS A 104 8.67 -12.80 3.93
CA LYS A 104 7.92 -11.67 4.47
C LYS A 104 7.79 -11.80 5.99
N VAL A 105 7.94 -10.68 6.69
CA VAL A 105 7.60 -10.57 8.11
C VAL A 105 6.10 -10.72 8.24
N ALA A 106 5.68 -11.62 9.14
CA ALA A 106 4.28 -11.99 9.34
C ALA A 106 3.75 -11.33 10.61
N GLN A 107 3.32 -10.07 10.49
CA GLN A 107 2.88 -9.28 11.63
C GLN A 107 1.48 -9.73 12.07
N GLU A 108 1.32 -10.01 13.36
CA GLU A 108 0.00 -10.31 13.94
C GLU A 108 -0.83 -9.02 14.06
N LEU A 109 -2.10 -9.07 13.65
CA LEU A 109 -3.05 -7.97 13.88
C LEU A 109 -3.45 -7.94 15.35
N GLN A 110 -2.61 -7.29 16.16
CA GLN A 110 -2.76 -7.18 17.60
C GLN A 110 -2.41 -5.77 18.09
N LEU A 111 -2.91 -5.45 19.29
CA LEU A 111 -2.63 -4.21 20.00
C LEU A 111 -1.27 -4.26 20.72
N VAL A 112 -0.21 -4.56 19.98
CA VAL A 112 1.18 -4.54 20.46
C VAL A 112 1.94 -3.40 19.81
N SER A 113 2.99 -2.92 20.48
CA SER A 113 3.86 -1.91 19.87
C SER A 113 4.74 -2.55 18.78
N TYR A 114 5.08 -1.77 17.74
CA TYR A 114 6.02 -2.21 16.70
C TYR A 114 7.33 -2.79 17.27
N THR A 115 7.83 -2.19 18.35
CA THR A 115 9.08 -2.63 19.01
C THR A 115 8.95 -4.02 19.62
N GLU A 116 7.80 -4.35 20.20
CA GLU A 116 7.53 -5.68 20.74
C GLU A 116 7.35 -6.72 19.63
N ASP A 117 6.59 -6.37 18.59
CA ASP A 117 6.32 -7.23 17.43
C ASP A 117 7.62 -7.66 16.72
N MET A 118 8.50 -6.71 16.41
CA MET A 118 9.78 -7.04 15.76
C MET A 118 10.69 -7.92 16.62
N ARG A 119 10.74 -7.67 17.94
CA ARG A 119 11.52 -8.49 18.88
C ARG A 119 10.97 -9.91 18.94
N HIS A 120 9.65 -10.09 18.89
CA HIS A 120 9.00 -11.40 18.82
C HIS A 120 9.44 -12.17 17.56
N HIS A 121 9.61 -11.48 16.44
CA HIS A 121 10.15 -12.05 15.20
C HIS A 121 11.67 -12.22 15.16
N GLY A 122 12.38 -11.96 16.26
CA GLY A 122 13.84 -12.06 16.34
C GLY A 122 14.58 -10.99 15.53
N LEU A 123 13.89 -9.93 15.12
CA LEU A 123 14.44 -8.81 14.38
C LEU A 123 14.81 -7.67 15.35
N ARG A 124 15.79 -6.85 14.98
CA ARG A 124 16.17 -5.67 15.76
C ARG A 124 15.38 -4.44 15.28
N PRO A 125 14.36 -3.98 16.01
CA PRO A 125 13.64 -2.77 15.64
C PRO A 125 14.53 -1.54 15.85
N GLU A 126 14.50 -0.63 14.88
CA GLU A 126 15.02 0.72 15.02
C GLU A 126 13.94 1.70 14.56
N THR A 127 13.83 2.83 15.26
CA THR A 127 12.91 3.90 14.89
C THR A 127 13.70 5.17 14.65
N ARG A 128 13.50 5.77 13.48
CA ARG A 128 14.04 7.07 13.14
C ARG A 128 12.90 8.07 13.05
N ILE A 129 12.91 9.08 13.92
CA ILE A 129 11.92 10.17 13.86
C ILE A 129 12.30 11.06 12.67
N LEU A 130 11.41 11.14 11.68
CA LEU A 130 11.57 12.02 10.51
C LEU A 130 11.08 13.43 10.83
N GLU A 131 9.95 13.52 11.54
CA GLU A 131 9.34 14.79 11.93
C GLU A 131 8.56 14.61 13.24
N ALA A 132 8.60 15.60 14.12
CA ALA A 132 7.72 15.66 15.28
C ALA A 132 7.32 17.12 15.53
N GLY A 133 6.04 17.43 15.35
CA GLY A 133 5.54 18.80 15.33
C GLY A 133 4.11 18.90 15.82
N TYR A 134 3.66 20.12 16.10
CA TYR A 134 2.27 20.39 16.42
C TYR A 134 1.53 20.86 15.18
N VAL A 135 0.36 20.30 14.94
CA VAL A 135 -0.57 20.70 13.87
C VAL A 135 -1.92 21.07 14.48
N SER A 136 -2.71 21.84 13.73
CA SER A 136 -4.11 22.14 14.07
C SER A 136 -4.99 21.05 13.50
N ALA A 137 -5.88 20.47 14.30
CA ALA A 137 -6.81 19.46 13.84
C ALA A 137 -7.84 20.07 12.88
N ASP A 138 -8.01 19.44 11.71
CA ASP A 138 -9.19 19.65 10.88
C ASP A 138 -10.42 18.99 11.52
N GLU A 139 -11.58 19.09 10.87
CA GLU A 139 -12.83 18.53 11.40
C GLU A 139 -12.73 17.01 11.62
N ARG A 140 -12.17 16.27 10.65
CA ARG A 140 -12.07 14.81 10.72
C ARG A 140 -11.16 14.37 11.86
N LEU A 141 -9.96 14.95 11.96
CA LEU A 141 -8.99 14.62 13.00
C LEU A 141 -9.50 15.04 14.38
N ALA A 142 -10.23 16.16 14.46
CA ALA A 142 -10.85 16.60 15.70
C ALA A 142 -11.93 15.62 16.17
N THR A 143 -12.77 15.13 15.27
CA THR A 143 -13.75 14.08 15.57
C THR A 143 -13.08 12.79 16.04
N LEU A 144 -12.06 12.31 15.32
CA LEU A 144 -11.33 11.09 15.67
C LEU A 144 -10.72 11.19 17.07
N LEU A 145 -10.03 12.30 17.36
CA LEU A 145 -9.34 12.48 18.64
C LEU A 145 -10.26 13.02 19.77
N CYS A 146 -11.55 13.20 19.52
CA CYS A 146 -12.52 13.81 20.43
C CYS A 146 -12.01 15.16 21.01
N ILE A 147 -11.52 16.03 20.14
CA ILE A 147 -11.09 17.39 20.48
C ILE A 147 -11.88 18.42 19.68
N ARG A 148 -11.73 19.71 20.04
CA ARG A 148 -12.31 20.80 19.26
C ARG A 148 -11.56 20.95 17.92
N PRO A 149 -12.25 21.25 16.80
CA PRO A 149 -11.60 21.69 15.57
C PRO A 149 -10.63 22.84 15.82
N GLY A 150 -9.48 22.84 15.15
CA GLY A 150 -8.36 23.74 15.41
C GLY A 150 -7.56 23.40 16.68
N GLY A 151 -7.95 22.38 17.43
CA GLY A 151 -7.23 21.88 18.59
C GLY A 151 -5.82 21.41 18.22
N ARG A 152 -4.88 21.60 19.15
CA ARG A 152 -3.47 21.26 18.90
C ARG A 152 -3.27 19.75 19.01
N VAL A 153 -2.66 19.17 17.98
CA VAL A 153 -2.33 17.74 17.87
C VAL A 153 -0.83 17.58 17.71
N LEU A 154 -0.23 16.65 18.46
CA LEU A 154 1.14 16.23 18.21
C LEU A 154 1.12 15.23 17.05
N ARG A 155 1.76 15.59 15.94
CA ARG A 155 2.00 14.70 14.79
C ARG A 155 3.44 14.20 14.84
N ILE A 156 3.62 12.88 14.81
CA ILE A 156 4.92 12.21 14.85
C ILE A 156 5.06 11.33 13.61
N HIS A 157 6.01 11.66 12.75
CA HIS A 157 6.32 10.94 11.52
C HIS A 157 7.63 10.16 11.71
N ARG A 158 7.60 8.84 11.50
CA ARG A 158 8.70 7.92 11.81
C ARG A 158 8.96 6.98 10.66
N LEU A 159 10.23 6.69 10.42
CA LEU A 159 10.67 5.56 9.62
C LEU A 159 10.99 4.40 10.57
N ARG A 160 10.38 3.24 10.32
CA ARG A 160 10.65 2.02 11.06
C ARG A 160 11.60 1.14 10.29
N LEU A 161 12.60 0.62 10.97
CA LEU A 161 13.57 -0.29 10.41
C LEU A 161 13.56 -1.60 11.19
N ALA A 162 13.97 -2.67 10.50
CA ALA A 162 14.29 -3.95 11.10
C ALA A 162 15.62 -4.44 10.51
N ASP A 163 16.59 -4.73 11.39
CA ASP A 163 17.98 -5.07 11.01
C ASP A 163 18.61 -4.06 10.03
N GLY A 164 18.29 -2.77 10.20
CA GLY A 164 18.78 -1.67 9.36
C GLY A 164 18.07 -1.52 8.01
N GLU A 165 17.09 -2.36 7.69
CA GLU A 165 16.26 -2.24 6.48
C GLU A 165 14.98 -1.42 6.78
N PRO A 166 14.64 -0.38 5.98
CA PRO A 166 13.36 0.32 6.11
C PRO A 166 12.16 -0.59 5.83
N MET A 167 11.18 -0.58 6.74
CA MET A 167 10.03 -1.49 6.75
C MET A 167 8.70 -0.77 6.60
N SER A 168 8.50 0.31 7.36
CA SER A 168 7.28 1.11 7.31
C SER A 168 7.54 2.58 7.58
N ILE A 169 6.58 3.40 7.16
CA ILE A 169 6.48 4.81 7.53
C ILE A 169 5.24 4.96 8.41
N ASP A 170 5.41 5.48 9.62
CA ASP A 170 4.33 5.64 10.59
C ASP A 170 4.08 7.13 10.86
N THR A 171 2.83 7.55 10.79
CA THR A 171 2.37 8.88 11.22
C THR A 171 1.35 8.76 12.33
N SER A 172 1.71 9.19 13.53
CA SER A 172 0.85 9.19 14.73
C SER A 172 0.33 10.58 15.04
N HIS A 173 -0.94 10.68 15.39
CA HIS A 173 -1.60 11.90 15.82
C HIS A 173 -2.17 11.74 17.24
N LEU A 174 -1.72 12.58 18.17
CA LEU A 174 -2.13 12.51 19.57
C LEU A 174 -2.62 13.89 20.06
N PRO A 175 -3.71 13.97 20.85
CA PRO A 175 -4.23 15.23 21.38
C PRO A 175 -3.21 15.90 22.32
N ALA A 176 -2.65 17.04 21.92
CA ALA A 176 -1.51 17.64 22.63
C ALA A 176 -1.85 18.14 24.04
N ARG A 177 -3.12 18.48 24.30
CA ARG A 177 -3.59 18.89 25.63
C ARG A 177 -3.60 17.73 26.62
N ARG A 178 -3.86 16.52 26.13
CA ARG A 178 -3.92 15.30 26.93
C ARG A 178 -2.52 14.79 27.28
N PHE A 179 -1.56 14.98 26.37
CA PHE A 179 -0.17 14.53 26.53
C PHE A 179 0.82 15.71 26.54
N PRO A 180 0.74 16.61 27.55
CA PRO A 180 1.63 17.75 27.64
C PRO A 180 3.08 17.27 27.82
N GLY A 181 3.99 17.77 27.01
CA GLY A 181 5.41 17.42 27.08
C GLY A 181 5.83 16.17 26.30
N LEU A 182 4.90 15.40 25.72
CA LEU A 182 5.20 14.09 25.10
C LEU A 182 6.30 14.16 24.05
N ARG A 183 6.31 15.24 23.23
CA ARG A 183 7.36 15.48 22.24
C ARG A 183 8.79 15.46 22.83
N ARG A 184 8.96 15.91 24.07
CA ARG A 184 10.25 15.95 24.77
C ARG A 184 10.64 14.59 25.35
N GLU A 185 9.67 13.72 25.61
CA GLU A 185 9.90 12.36 26.10
C GLU A 185 10.25 11.38 24.95
N LEU A 186 9.82 11.67 23.71
CA LEU A 186 10.08 10.77 22.55
C LEU A 186 11.53 10.32 22.39
N PRO A 187 12.58 11.16 22.56
CA PRO A 187 13.96 10.72 22.42
C PRO A 187 14.46 9.84 23.58
N ARG A 188 13.75 9.82 24.71
CA ARG A 188 14.16 9.10 25.94
C ARG A 188 13.70 7.64 25.95
N HIS A 189 12.73 7.30 25.12
CA HIS A 189 12.11 5.98 25.08
C HIS A 189 12.19 5.37 23.69
N HIS A 190 12.28 4.05 23.61
CA HIS A 190 12.33 3.33 22.35
C HIS A 190 10.95 3.10 21.73
N SER A 191 9.87 3.29 22.49
CA SER A 191 8.49 3.04 22.07
C SER A 191 7.53 4.14 22.53
N LEU A 192 6.64 4.56 21.64
CA LEU A 192 5.60 5.55 21.95
C LEU A 192 4.63 5.00 23.01
N TYR A 193 4.19 3.76 22.87
CA TYR A 193 3.23 3.15 23.81
C TYR A 193 3.85 2.94 25.20
N GLU A 194 5.13 2.58 25.26
CA GLU A 194 5.87 2.53 26.53
C GLU A 194 5.97 3.92 27.17
N THR A 195 6.18 4.98 26.38
CA THR A 195 6.19 6.36 26.88
C THR A 195 4.82 6.76 27.44
N LEU A 196 3.73 6.39 26.75
CA LEU A 196 2.36 6.67 27.20
C LEU A 196 2.04 5.97 28.51
N ALA A 197 2.42 4.70 28.65
CA ALA A 197 2.21 3.94 29.88
C ALA A 197 3.03 4.50 31.05
N THR A 198 4.32 4.75 30.84
CA THR A 198 5.23 5.15 31.94
C THR A 198 5.11 6.62 32.36
N ALA A 199 4.94 7.54 31.41
CA ALA A 199 4.92 8.98 31.70
C ALA A 199 3.51 9.55 31.89
N TYR A 200 2.47 8.86 31.40
CA TYR A 200 1.09 9.35 31.45
C TYR A 200 0.08 8.36 32.05
N ASP A 201 0.52 7.16 32.45
CA ASP A 201 -0.35 6.08 32.93
C ASP A 201 -1.46 5.69 31.93
N VAL A 202 -1.21 5.91 30.63
CA VAL A 202 -2.17 5.62 29.56
C VAL A 202 -1.84 4.29 28.90
N HIS A 203 -2.76 3.34 29.05
CA HIS A 203 -2.68 2.00 28.51
C HIS A 203 -3.74 1.82 27.43
N LEU A 204 -3.32 1.36 26.24
CA LEU A 204 -4.23 1.07 25.14
C LEU A 204 -4.93 -0.26 25.41
N THR A 205 -6.26 -0.30 25.27
CA THR A 205 -7.07 -1.51 25.49
C THR A 205 -7.85 -1.94 24.26
N GLU A 206 -8.17 -1.00 23.39
CA GLU A 206 -8.95 -1.24 22.18
C GLU A 206 -8.36 -0.43 21.03
N ALA A 207 -8.44 -1.00 19.83
CA ALA A 207 -8.22 -0.23 18.62
C ALA A 207 -9.08 -0.75 17.46
N GLU A 208 -9.57 0.17 16.65
CA GLU A 208 -10.12 -0.14 15.33
C GLU A 208 -9.02 0.05 14.29
N GLU A 209 -8.83 -0.93 13.42
CA GLU A 209 -7.80 -0.90 12.39
C GLU A 209 -8.40 -1.24 11.02
N THR A 210 -8.07 -0.40 10.04
CA THR A 210 -8.44 -0.59 8.63
C THR A 210 -7.19 -0.88 7.82
N ILE A 211 -7.32 -1.76 6.82
CA ILE A 211 -6.21 -2.17 5.95
C ILE A 211 -6.62 -1.92 4.51
N GLU A 212 -5.84 -1.11 3.80
CA GLU A 212 -6.05 -0.76 2.40
C GLU A 212 -4.79 -0.99 1.58
N THR A 213 -4.95 -1.20 0.27
CA THR A 213 -3.82 -1.22 -0.66
C THR A 213 -3.62 0.16 -1.26
N VAL A 214 -2.38 0.62 -1.28
CA VAL A 214 -1.99 1.88 -1.92
C VAL A 214 -0.70 1.68 -2.72
N LEU A 215 -0.33 2.66 -3.52
CA LEU A 215 0.92 2.66 -4.26
C LEU A 215 1.93 3.60 -3.61
N ALA A 216 3.19 3.18 -3.51
CA ALA A 216 4.26 4.02 -2.98
C ALA A 216 4.39 5.31 -3.82
N THR A 217 4.26 6.47 -3.16
CA THR A 217 4.53 7.76 -3.79
C THR A 217 6.05 7.94 -4.02
N PRO A 218 6.49 8.90 -4.86
CA PRO A 218 7.92 9.17 -5.01
C PRO A 218 8.65 9.44 -3.69
N HIS A 219 7.99 10.15 -2.77
CA HIS A 219 8.54 10.48 -1.46
C HIS A 219 8.67 9.23 -0.58
N ASP A 220 7.61 8.42 -0.48
CA ASP A 220 7.62 7.21 0.35
C ASP A 220 8.61 6.17 -0.19
N ALA A 221 8.66 6.04 -1.52
CA ALA A 221 9.60 5.16 -2.21
C ALA A 221 11.05 5.52 -1.89
N GLN A 222 11.38 6.81 -1.87
CA GLN A 222 12.71 7.30 -1.50
C GLN A 222 13.05 6.96 -0.04
N LEU A 223 12.14 7.20 0.90
CA LEU A 223 12.36 6.91 2.32
C LEU A 223 12.53 5.41 2.60
N LEU A 224 11.78 4.58 1.89
CA LEU A 224 11.77 3.13 2.06
C LEU A 224 12.82 2.41 1.21
N GLY A 225 13.45 3.09 0.26
CA GLY A 225 14.42 2.50 -0.66
C GLY A 225 13.79 1.49 -1.63
N VAL A 226 12.55 1.77 -2.07
CA VAL A 226 11.78 0.92 -3.00
C VAL A 226 11.46 1.66 -4.30
N ASP A 227 10.86 0.96 -5.25
CA ASP A 227 10.39 1.58 -6.49
C ASP A 227 9.10 2.37 -6.28
N VAL A 228 8.97 3.48 -7.01
CA VAL A 228 7.70 4.22 -7.10
C VAL A 228 6.62 3.30 -7.65
N GLY A 229 5.43 3.32 -7.05
CA GLY A 229 4.34 2.46 -7.44
C GLY A 229 4.42 1.03 -6.86
N LEU A 230 5.37 0.73 -5.96
CA LEU A 230 5.34 -0.52 -5.21
C LEU A 230 3.98 -0.62 -4.47
N PRO A 231 3.27 -1.77 -4.56
CA PRO A 231 2.09 -2.02 -3.75
C PRO A 231 2.43 -2.04 -2.26
N MET A 232 1.71 -1.23 -1.49
CA MET A 232 1.88 -1.05 -0.06
C MET A 232 0.60 -1.43 0.68
N LEU A 233 0.73 -1.68 1.97
CA LEU A 233 -0.38 -1.85 2.89
C LEU A 233 -0.49 -0.60 3.77
N LEU A 234 -1.57 0.15 3.63
CA LEU A 234 -1.89 1.30 4.48
C LEU A 234 -2.78 0.83 5.62
N LEU A 235 -2.27 0.91 6.84
CA LEU A 235 -3.00 0.64 8.06
C LEU A 235 -3.43 1.96 8.67
N SER A 236 -4.73 2.16 8.89
CA SER A 236 -5.21 3.29 9.71
C SER A 236 -5.79 2.75 11.01
N ARG A 237 -5.18 3.15 12.13
CA ARG A 237 -5.51 2.71 13.48
C ARG A 237 -6.11 3.85 14.29
N HIS A 238 -7.22 3.57 14.97
CA HIS A 238 -7.80 4.45 15.98
C HIS A 238 -7.77 3.71 17.33
N ALA A 239 -6.96 4.20 18.26
CA ALA A 239 -6.69 3.52 19.54
C ALA A 239 -7.32 4.25 20.73
N PHE A 240 -7.81 3.46 21.68
CA PHE A 240 -8.54 3.91 22.87
C PHE A 240 -7.88 3.35 24.15
N ASP A 241 -8.04 4.09 25.25
CA ASP A 241 -7.59 3.65 26.56
C ASP A 241 -8.65 2.84 27.33
N THR A 242 -8.29 2.45 28.55
CA THR A 242 -9.16 1.77 29.52
C THR A 242 -10.47 2.49 29.85
N THR A 243 -10.56 3.80 29.56
CA THR A 243 -11.75 4.63 29.79
C THR A 243 -12.57 4.86 28.52
N GLY A 244 -12.17 4.27 27.40
CA GLY A 244 -12.79 4.46 26.08
C GLY A 244 -12.45 5.81 25.42
N GLN A 245 -11.46 6.56 25.93
CA GLN A 245 -11.08 7.85 25.34
C GLN A 245 -10.05 7.67 24.22
N PRO A 246 -10.21 8.36 23.07
CA PRO A 246 -9.22 8.36 21.99
C PRO A 246 -7.83 8.76 22.46
N VAL A 247 -6.85 7.88 22.23
CA VAL A 247 -5.43 8.09 22.56
C VAL A 247 -4.68 8.54 21.33
N GLU A 248 -4.88 7.85 20.21
CA GLU A 248 -4.09 8.01 18.99
C GLU A 248 -4.96 7.73 17.76
N TRP A 249 -4.74 8.52 16.72
CA TRP A 249 -5.06 8.13 15.35
C TRP A 249 -3.75 8.02 14.56
N ALA A 250 -3.46 6.84 14.03
CA ALA A 250 -2.22 6.53 13.35
C ALA A 250 -2.45 6.01 11.93
N GLN A 251 -1.53 6.33 11.04
CA GLN A 251 -1.42 5.74 9.72
C GLN A 251 -0.04 5.14 9.53
N SER A 252 0.01 3.87 9.17
CA SER A 252 1.26 3.14 8.94
C SER A 252 1.27 2.56 7.53
N LEU A 253 2.27 2.94 6.75
CA LEU A 253 2.47 2.49 5.39
C LEU A 253 3.56 1.41 5.36
N TYR A 254 3.16 0.15 5.19
CA TYR A 254 4.03 -1.01 5.17
C TYR A 254 4.38 -1.46 3.76
N ARG A 255 5.64 -1.84 3.58
CA ARG A 255 6.18 -2.45 2.36
C ARG A 255 5.51 -3.77 2.04
N GLY A 256 4.69 -3.82 0.98
CA GLY A 256 3.97 -5.03 0.58
C GLY A 256 4.88 -6.19 0.11
N ASP A 257 6.10 -5.89 -0.34
CA ASP A 257 7.12 -6.89 -0.71
C ASP A 257 7.77 -7.56 0.51
N ARG A 258 7.74 -6.93 1.69
CA ARG A 258 8.38 -7.43 2.93
C ARG A 258 7.42 -7.77 4.05
N TYR A 259 6.17 -7.29 4.02
CA TYR A 259 5.18 -7.51 5.07
C TYR A 259 3.96 -8.29 4.59
N LYS A 260 3.41 -9.07 5.52
CA LYS A 260 2.06 -9.61 5.46
C LYS A 260 1.45 -9.56 6.85
N PHE A 261 0.13 -9.43 6.93
CA PHE A 261 -0.60 -9.49 8.19
C PHE A 261 -1.24 -10.86 8.38
N ILE A 262 -1.26 -11.33 9.63
CA ILE A 262 -1.94 -12.55 10.02
C ILE A 262 -2.89 -12.27 11.19
N THR A 263 -4.02 -12.97 11.21
CA THR A 263 -4.95 -12.93 12.33
C THR A 263 -5.57 -14.31 12.51
N ARG A 264 -5.95 -14.65 13.74
CA ARG A 264 -6.67 -15.87 14.06
C ARG A 264 -8.13 -15.53 14.29
N LEU A 265 -9.01 -16.16 13.52
CA LEU A 265 -10.45 -15.98 13.65
C LEU A 265 -11.05 -17.23 14.31
N SER A 266 -11.86 -17.02 15.35
CA SER A 266 -12.70 -18.05 15.97
C SER A 266 -14.17 -17.69 15.82
N ARG A 267 -15.05 -18.70 15.85
CA ARG A 267 -16.51 -18.54 15.76
C ARG A 267 -17.14 -18.45 17.15
#